data_AF-A0A941VVC3-F1
#
_entry.id   AF-A0A941VVC3-F1
#
_cell.length_a   1.000
_cell.length_b   1.000
_cell.length_c   1.000
_cell.angle_alpha   90.00
_cell.angle_beta   90.00
_cell.angle_gamma   90.00
#
_symmetry.space_group_name_H-M   'P 1'
#
loop_
_entity.id
_entity.type
_entity.pdbx_description
1 polymer ?
#
loop_
_entity_poly.entity_id
_entity_poly.type
_entity_poly.pdbx_seq_one_letter_code
_entity_poly.pdbx_strand_id
1 'polypeptide(L)'
;MLQRVYIQILDNPLEDVILDAEEFEEPIRNKLLADELRKEMSYSYPTVVSVEYIDLFMGNDMDFPEIRELLRQGAINAPVILINGIPKIHGGIPRAVIREEVDKLISEGPVH
;
A
#
# COMPACT_ATOMS: atom_id res chain seq x y z
N MET A 1 -22.90 9.76 5.87
CA MET A 1 -22.04 9.37 4.73
C MET A 1 -21.10 8.31 5.26
N LEU A 2 -21.01 7.13 4.64
CA LEU A 2 -19.99 6.15 5.03
C LEU A 2 -18.63 6.68 4.58
N GLN A 3 -17.73 6.96 5.52
CA GLN A 3 -16.35 7.27 5.21
C GLN A 3 -15.69 5.98 4.73
N ARG A 4 -15.40 5.91 3.43
CA ARG A 4 -14.70 4.77 2.85
C ARG A 4 -13.21 4.97 3.05
N VAL A 5 -12.54 3.98 3.64
CA VAL A 5 -11.09 3.96 3.80
C VAL A 5 -10.48 3.33 2.55
N TYR A 6 -9.59 4.06 1.89
CA TYR A 6 -8.90 3.61 0.70
C TYR A 6 -7.45 3.27 1.04
N ILE A 7 -7.06 2.01 0.85
CA ILE A 7 -5.69 1.53 1.08
C ILE A 7 -5.05 1.30 -0.29
N GLN A 8 -3.94 1.98 -0.56
CA GLN A 8 -3.18 1.81 -1.79
C GLN A 8 -1.80 1.26 -1.43
N ILE A 9 -1.42 0.16 -2.06
CA ILE A 9 -0.12 -0.47 -1.91
C ILE A 9 0.65 -0.15 -3.18
N LEU A 10 1.54 0.82 -3.08
CA LEU A 10 2.40 1.25 -4.17
C LEU A 10 3.66 0.40 -4.15
N ASP A 11 3.82 -0.47 -5.14
CA ASP A 11 4.98 -1.35 -5.22
C ASP A 11 5.87 -1.03 -6.42
N ASN A 12 7.13 -1.46 -6.33
CA ASN A 12 8.14 -1.28 -7.34
C ASN A 12 8.81 -2.63 -7.69
N PRO A 13 8.11 -3.50 -8.42
CA PRO A 13 8.59 -4.86 -8.67
C PRO A 13 9.80 -4.94 -9.60
N LEU A 14 10.21 -3.84 -10.26
CA LEU A 14 11.31 -3.84 -11.22
C LEU A 14 12.63 -3.30 -10.64
N GLU A 15 12.60 -2.47 -9.61
CA GLU A 15 13.83 -1.96 -8.98
C GLU A 15 14.50 -3.01 -8.08
N ASP A 16 13.72 -3.88 -7.42
CA ASP A 16 14.21 -5.08 -6.71
C ASP A 16 15.00 -6.01 -7.67
N VAL A 17 14.53 -6.22 -8.90
CA VAL A 17 15.16 -7.18 -9.84
C VAL A 17 16.59 -6.79 -10.26
N ILE A 18 17.00 -5.54 -10.03
CA ILE A 18 18.32 -5.03 -10.43
C ILE A 18 19.35 -5.19 -9.28
N LEU A 19 18.93 -5.39 -8.03
CA LEU A 19 19.81 -5.31 -6.85
C LEU A 19 20.27 -6.68 -6.31
N ASP A 20 19.46 -7.73 -6.30
CA ASP A 20 19.92 -9.07 -5.89
C ASP A 20 19.45 -10.21 -6.82
N ALA A 21 20.38 -11.09 -7.18
CA ALA A 21 20.15 -12.28 -8.01
C ALA A 21 19.33 -13.39 -7.31
N GLU A 22 18.83 -13.13 -6.10
CA GLU A 22 17.93 -13.99 -5.31
C GLU A 22 16.45 -13.48 -5.34
N GLU A 23 16.16 -12.31 -5.93
CA GLU A 23 14.91 -11.52 -5.74
C GLU A 23 13.75 -11.78 -6.71
N PHE A 24 13.75 -12.85 -7.52
CA PHE A 24 12.56 -13.17 -8.33
C PHE A 24 11.31 -13.51 -7.48
N GLU A 25 11.48 -13.72 -6.17
CA GLU A 25 10.40 -14.09 -5.22
C GLU A 25 9.74 -12.89 -4.52
N GLU A 26 10.40 -11.75 -4.36
CA GLU A 26 9.88 -10.56 -3.64
C GLU A 26 8.69 -9.85 -4.31
N PRO A 27 8.70 -9.58 -5.63
CA PRO A 27 7.53 -8.99 -6.30
C PRO A 27 6.31 -9.92 -6.28
N ILE A 28 6.54 -11.24 -6.26
CA ILE A 28 5.48 -12.25 -6.06
C ILE A 28 4.95 -12.18 -4.62
N ARG A 29 5.84 -11.99 -3.65
CA ARG A 29 5.51 -11.92 -2.23
C ARG A 29 4.68 -10.69 -1.87
N ASN A 30 5.03 -9.49 -2.36
CA ASN A 30 4.28 -8.27 -2.08
C ASN A 30 2.86 -8.34 -2.65
N LYS A 31 2.71 -8.82 -3.88
CA LYS A 31 1.40 -9.05 -4.49
C LYS A 31 0.56 -10.06 -3.72
N LEU A 32 1.17 -11.17 -3.27
CA LEU A 32 0.48 -12.17 -2.44
C LEU A 32 0.01 -11.57 -1.10
N LEU A 33 0.88 -10.82 -0.43
CA LEU A 33 0.56 -10.15 0.84
C LEU A 33 -0.54 -9.09 0.66
N ALA A 34 -0.54 -8.38 -0.46
CA ALA A 34 -1.61 -7.44 -0.82
C ALA A 34 -2.95 -8.15 -1.04
N ASP A 35 -2.97 -9.29 -1.72
CA ASP A 35 -4.18 -10.10 -1.90
C ASP A 35 -4.69 -10.68 -0.57
N GLU A 36 -3.80 -11.11 0.32
CA GLU A 36 -4.17 -11.55 1.68
C GLU A 36 -4.79 -10.40 2.49
N LEU A 37 -4.16 -9.22 2.48
CA LEU A 37 -4.70 -8.03 3.14
C LEU A 37 -6.07 -7.66 2.59
N ARG A 38 -6.23 -7.67 1.26
CA ARG A 38 -7.50 -7.39 0.60
C ARG A 38 -8.60 -8.33 1.06
N LYS A 39 -8.32 -9.64 1.15
CA LYS A 39 -9.28 -10.64 1.65
C LYS A 39 -9.65 -10.37 3.10
N GLU A 40 -8.66 -10.11 3.96
CA GLU A 40 -8.87 -9.81 5.38
C GLU A 40 -9.74 -8.56 5.58
N MET A 41 -9.43 -7.47 4.86
CA MET A 41 -10.16 -6.21 4.96
C MET A 41 -11.57 -6.32 4.39
N SER A 42 -11.75 -7.06 3.28
CA SER A 42 -13.08 -7.31 2.70
C SER A 42 -13.97 -8.12 3.64
N TYR A 43 -13.38 -9.04 4.40
CA TYR A 43 -14.09 -9.84 5.40
C TYR A 43 -14.44 -9.02 6.65
N SER A 44 -13.49 -8.24 7.16
CA SER A 44 -13.62 -7.51 8.44
C SER A 44 -14.40 -6.19 8.30
N TYR A 45 -14.26 -5.49 7.17
CA TYR A 45 -14.82 -4.17 6.92
C TYR A 45 -15.55 -4.11 5.56
N PRO A 46 -16.58 -4.95 5.35
CA PRO A 46 -17.25 -5.07 4.06
C PRO A 46 -17.80 -3.71 3.63
N THR A 47 -17.51 -3.29 2.40
CA THR A 47 -17.95 -2.02 1.78
C THR A 47 -17.40 -0.72 2.39
N VAL A 48 -16.64 -0.81 3.48
CA VAL A 48 -16.02 0.33 4.18
C VAL A 48 -14.57 0.52 3.75
N VAL A 49 -13.83 -0.58 3.59
CA VAL A 49 -12.42 -0.56 3.21
C VAL A 49 -12.25 -1.10 1.79
N SER A 50 -11.46 -0.41 0.98
CA SER A 50 -11.00 -0.90 -0.33
C SER A 50 -9.48 -0.97 -0.33
N VAL A 51 -8.93 -2.06 -0.84
CA VAL A 51 -7.48 -2.27 -0.97
C VAL A 51 -7.14 -2.41 -2.46
N GLU A 52 -6.21 -1.59 -2.92
CA GLU A 52 -5.69 -1.62 -4.28
C GLU A 52 -4.17 -1.81 -4.25
N TYR A 53 -3.67 -2.71 -5.10
CA TYR A 53 -2.25 -2.85 -5.39
C TYR A 53 -1.94 -2.12 -6.68
N ILE A 54 -0.95 -1.23 -6.65
CA ILE A 54 -0.56 -0.37 -7.75
C ILE A 54 0.91 -0.62 -8.05
N ASP A 55 1.19 -1.08 -9.26
CA ASP A 55 2.55 -1.14 -9.79
C ASP A 55 2.95 0.25 -10.27
N LEU A 56 3.93 0.86 -9.59
CA LEU A 56 4.38 2.20 -9.92
C LEU A 56 5.03 2.29 -11.30
N PHE A 57 5.51 1.20 -11.90
CA PHE A 57 6.16 1.22 -13.22
C PHE A 57 5.20 1.00 -14.38
N MET A 58 4.15 0.21 -14.17
CA MET A 58 3.14 -0.05 -15.21
C MET A 58 2.07 1.05 -15.32
N GLY A 59 2.02 1.98 -14.35
CA GLY A 59 1.09 3.10 -14.31
C GLY A 59 1.46 4.29 -15.20
N ASN A 60 0.63 5.34 -15.16
CA ASN A 60 0.95 6.60 -15.81
C ASN A 60 2.11 7.28 -15.06
N ASP A 61 3.10 7.82 -15.78
CA ASP A 61 4.29 8.44 -15.16
C ASP A 61 3.99 9.65 -14.26
N MET A 62 2.76 10.17 -14.34
CA MET A 62 2.27 11.30 -13.56
C MET A 62 1.66 10.91 -12.20
N ASP A 63 1.47 9.62 -11.93
CA ASP A 63 0.86 9.18 -10.68
C ASP A 63 1.90 9.13 -9.54
N PHE A 64 1.53 9.71 -8.38
CA PHE A 64 2.36 9.76 -7.16
C PHE A 64 3.79 10.34 -7.36
N PRO A 65 3.94 11.54 -7.96
CA PRO A 65 5.25 12.09 -8.28
C PRO A 65 6.13 12.31 -7.05
N GLU A 66 5.54 12.68 -5.92
CA GLU A 66 6.24 12.87 -4.63
C GLU A 66 6.77 11.54 -4.07
N ILE A 67 5.96 10.47 -4.11
CA ILE A 67 6.38 9.14 -3.63
C ILE A 67 7.49 8.57 -4.51
N ARG A 68 7.37 8.72 -5.84
CA ARG A 68 8.41 8.31 -6.80
C ARG A 68 9.73 9.04 -6.56
N GLU A 69 9.66 10.35 -6.29
CA GLU A 69 10.85 11.16 -5.97
C GLU A 69 11.52 10.69 -4.67
N LEU A 70 10.73 10.40 -3.63
CA LEU A 70 11.25 9.89 -2.35
C LEU A 70 11.88 8.49 -2.47
N LEU A 71 11.28 7.60 -3.27
CA LEU A 71 11.86 6.29 -3.60
C LEU A 71 13.19 6.45 -4.32
N ARG A 72 13.23 7.30 -5.35
CA ARG A 72 14.46 7.60 -6.14
C ARG A 72 15.60 8.15 -5.27
N GLN A 73 15.27 8.90 -4.23
CA GLN A 73 16.24 9.45 -3.28
C GLN A 73 16.67 8.43 -2.20
N GLY A 74 16.05 7.25 -2.15
CA GLY A 74 16.24 6.25 -1.09
C GLY A 74 15.72 6.71 0.28
N ALA A 75 14.82 7.70 0.31
CA ALA A 75 14.25 8.24 1.55
C ALA A 75 13.17 7.31 2.14
N ILE A 76 12.52 6.52 1.28
CA ILE A 76 11.56 5.48 1.62
C ILE A 76 11.82 4.25 0.74
N ASN A 77 11.30 3.10 1.13
CA ASN A 77 11.45 1.84 0.39
C ASN A 77 10.08 1.32 -0.07
N ALA A 78 10.02 0.68 -1.23
CA ALA A 78 8.83 -0.04 -1.66
C ALA A 78 8.63 -1.33 -0.81
N PRO A 79 7.40 -1.84 -0.66
CA PRO A 79 6.14 -1.19 -1.03
C PRO A 79 5.79 -0.05 -0.05
N VAL A 80 5.11 0.99 -0.57
CA VAL A 80 4.61 2.14 0.19
C VAL A 80 3.09 2.02 0.36
N ILE A 81 2.61 2.06 1.59
CA ILE A 81 1.19 1.99 1.93
C ILE A 81 0.63 3.39 2.12
N LEU A 82 -0.33 3.76 1.28
CA LEU A 82 -1.16 4.95 1.47
C LEU A 82 -2.49 4.56 2.09
N ILE A 83 -2.98 5.36 3.04
CA ILE A 83 -4.34 5.28 3.56
C ILE A 83 -5.02 6.62 3.31
N ASN A 84 -6.10 6.61 2.53
CA ASN A 84 -6.80 7.79 2.00
C ASN A 84 -5.85 8.76 1.27
N GLY A 85 -4.90 8.22 0.50
CA GLY A 85 -3.89 9.00 -0.24
C GLY A 85 -2.73 9.52 0.61
N ILE A 86 -2.73 9.30 1.93
CA ILE A 86 -1.65 9.74 2.84
C ILE A 86 -0.68 8.58 3.06
N PRO A 87 0.64 8.76 2.84
CA PRO A 87 1.63 7.72 3.13
C PRO A 87 1.70 7.44 4.63
N LYS A 88 1.65 6.17 4.99
CA LYS A 88 1.65 5.70 6.40
C LYS A 88 2.78 4.75 6.72
N ILE A 89 3.08 3.83 5.79
CA ILE A 89 4.05 2.74 6.00
C ILE A 89 4.86 2.58 4.72
N HIS A 90 6.12 2.15 4.83
CA HIS A 90 6.97 1.85 3.68
C HIS A 90 7.92 0.68 4.02
N GLY A 91 8.44 0.00 3.00
CA GLY A 91 9.36 -1.14 3.14
C GLY A 91 8.68 -2.45 3.55
N GLY A 92 7.35 -2.54 3.44
CA GLY A 92 6.63 -3.78 3.71
C GLY A 92 5.13 -3.61 3.91
N ILE A 93 4.43 -4.74 4.07
CA ILE A 93 2.97 -4.81 4.21
C ILE A 93 2.59 -5.41 5.59
N PRO A 94 2.81 -4.69 6.71
CA PRO A 94 2.51 -5.19 8.04
C PRO A 94 0.99 -5.13 8.32
N ARG A 95 0.28 -6.23 8.06
CA ARG A 95 -1.19 -6.33 8.20
C ARG A 95 -1.74 -5.81 9.52
N ALA A 96 -1.10 -6.15 10.65
CA ALA A 96 -1.54 -5.72 11.97
C ALA A 96 -1.52 -4.18 12.12
N VAL A 97 -0.45 -3.53 11.66
CA VAL A 97 -0.30 -2.07 11.72
C VAL A 97 -1.31 -1.39 10.81
N ILE A 98 -1.50 -1.92 9.60
CA ILE A 98 -2.50 -1.39 8.66
C ILE A 98 -3.90 -1.46 9.27
N ARG A 99 -4.23 -2.59 9.91
CA ARG A 99 -5.52 -2.78 10.58
C ARG A 99 -5.73 -1.78 11.72
N GLU A 100 -4.72 -1.58 12.57
CA GLU A 100 -4.80 -0.60 13.66
C GLU A 100 -5.07 0.82 13.13
N GLU A 101 -4.41 1.23 12.03
CA GLU A 101 -4.67 2.54 11.41
C GLU A 101 -6.09 2.64 10.83
N VAL A 102 -6.59 1.56 10.22
CA VAL A 102 -7.97 1.50 9.72
C VAL A 102 -8.98 1.60 10.86
N ASP A 103 -8.78 0.85 11.94
CA ASP A 103 -9.66 0.86 13.12
C ASP A 103 -9.72 2.24 13.77
N LYS A 104 -8.58 2.95 13.85
CA LYS A 104 -8.53 4.34 14.33
C LYS A 104 -9.39 5.25 13.45
N LEU A 105 -9.20 5.20 12.13
CA LEU A 105 -9.93 6.05 11.18
C LEU A 105 -11.45 5.79 11.21
N ILE A 106 -11.86 4.53 11.35
CA ILE A 106 -13.28 4.17 11.46
C ILE A 106 -13.85 4.66 12.80
N SER A 107 -13.07 4.56 13.88
CA SER A 107 -13.49 4.95 15.24
C SER A 107 -13.57 6.46 15.44
N GLU A 108 -12.74 7.24 14.75
CA GLU A 108 -12.72 8.71 14.84
C GLU A 108 -13.98 9.37 14.24
N GLY A 109 -14.78 8.63 13.46
CA GLY A 109 -16.01 9.12 12.85
C GLY A 109 -15.76 10.23 11.81
N PRO A 110 -16.82 10.73 11.14
CA PRO A 110 -16.66 11.83 10.18
C PRO A 110 -16.13 13.05 10.92
N VAL A 111 -14.93 13.51 10.52
CA VAL A 111 -14.37 14.78 10.97
C VAL A 111 -15.36 15.88 10.60
N HIS A 112 -15.92 16.52 11.64
CA HIS A 112 -17.02 17.48 11.53
C HIS A 112 -16.58 18.85 11.00
#